data_AF-A0A382HSX8-F1
#
_entry.id   AF-A0A382HSX8-F1
#
_cell.length_a   1.000
_cell.length_b   1.000
_cell.length_c   1.000
_cell.angle_alpha   90.00
_cell.angle_beta   90.00
_cell.angle_gamma   90.00
#
_symmetry.space_group_name_H-M   'P 1'
#
loop_
_entity.id
_entity.type
_entity.pdbx_description
1 polymer ?
#
loop_
_entity_poly.entity_id
_entity_poly.type
_entity_poly.pdbx_seq_one_letter_code
_entity_poly.pdbx_strand_id
1 'polypeptide(L)'
;MAFSKIEREVIEDAAVNAAKVEDGTIVGADIAAGSITNADVKSDAAIATSKITGLATSATTDTTNASNIASGTLPTARLDTGTAANKIVLLDGNAKLPAISGANLTGIESATKSASDPVIATNP
;
A
#
# COMPACT_ATOMS: atom_id res chain seq x y z
N MET A 1 -16.86 -2.28 -59.02
CA MET A 1 -15.97 -1.12 -58.88
C MET A 1 -15.33 -1.21 -57.51
N ALA A 2 -14.00 -1.15 -57.40
CA ALA A 2 -13.33 -1.17 -56.10
C ALA A 2 -13.54 0.19 -55.41
N PHE A 3 -13.88 0.18 -54.13
CA PHE A 3 -13.90 1.39 -53.32
C PHE A 3 -12.45 1.88 -53.12
N SER A 4 -12.18 3.16 -53.38
CA SER A 4 -10.83 3.73 -53.26
C SER A 4 -10.39 3.99 -51.80
N LYS A 5 -11.35 3.94 -50.87
CA LYS A 5 -11.16 4.03 -49.41
C LYS A 5 -12.31 3.32 -48.72
N ILE A 6 -12.05 2.77 -47.53
CA ILE A 6 -13.10 2.21 -46.67
C ILE A 6 -13.71 3.36 -45.88
N GLU A 7 -15.00 3.62 -46.08
CA GLU A 7 -15.78 4.58 -45.29
C GLU A 7 -16.61 3.85 -44.22
N ARG A 8 -16.92 4.49 -43.09
CA ARG A 8 -17.64 3.84 -41.98
C ARG A 8 -19.01 3.26 -42.39
N GLU A 9 -19.61 3.80 -43.45
CA GLU A 9 -20.93 3.38 -43.96
C GLU A 9 -20.87 2.14 -44.86
N VAL A 10 -19.71 1.77 -45.42
CA VAL A 10 -19.56 0.51 -46.17
C VAL A 10 -19.26 -0.70 -45.28
N ILE A 11 -19.05 -0.48 -43.98
CA ILE A 11 -18.92 -1.53 -42.98
C ILE A 11 -20.26 -1.61 -42.24
N GLU A 12 -21.01 -2.69 -42.46
CA GLU A 12 -22.22 -2.98 -41.68
C GLU A 12 -21.88 -3.20 -40.20
N ASP A 13 -22.85 -2.98 -39.31
CA ASP A 13 -22.64 -3.16 -37.87
C ASP A 13 -22.23 -4.61 -37.55
N ALA A 14 -21.23 -4.80 -36.69
CA ALA A 14 -20.59 -6.09 -36.40
C ALA A 14 -19.99 -6.84 -37.61
N ALA A 15 -19.83 -6.22 -38.78
CA ALA A 15 -19.26 -6.87 -39.96
C ALA A 15 -17.81 -7.33 -39.75
N VAL A 16 -17.06 -6.62 -38.90
CA VAL A 16 -15.73 -7.03 -38.42
C VAL A 16 -15.90 -7.60 -37.01
N ASN A 17 -15.63 -8.90 -36.85
CA ASN A 17 -15.64 -9.58 -35.56
C ASN A 17 -14.26 -10.16 -35.27
N ALA A 18 -14.05 -10.68 -34.06
CA ALA A 18 -12.76 -11.21 -33.64
C ALA A 18 -12.20 -12.33 -34.54
N ALA A 19 -13.04 -13.07 -35.28
CA ALA A 19 -12.58 -14.11 -36.20
C ALA A 19 -12.03 -13.56 -37.52
N LYS A 20 -12.34 -12.31 -37.87
CA LYS A 20 -11.88 -11.61 -39.08
C LYS A 20 -10.71 -10.66 -38.82
N VAL A 21 -10.26 -10.56 -37.57
CA VAL A 21 -9.10 -9.78 -37.18
C VAL A 21 -7.97 -10.77 -36.86
N GLU A 22 -6.95 -10.80 -37.70
CA GLU A 22 -5.79 -11.67 -37.46
C GLU A 22 -4.99 -11.20 -36.24
N ASP A 23 -4.41 -12.13 -35.50
CA ASP A 23 -3.63 -11.81 -34.30
C ASP A 23 -2.41 -10.94 -34.64
N GLY A 24 -2.12 -9.97 -33.76
CA GLY A 24 -1.03 -9.01 -33.95
C GLY A 24 -1.25 -7.92 -35.00
N THR A 25 -2.39 -7.89 -35.71
CA THR A 25 -2.68 -6.82 -36.68
C THR A 25 -3.13 -5.52 -36.03
N ILE A 26 -3.80 -5.59 -34.88
CA ILE A 26 -4.13 -4.41 -34.06
C ILE A 26 -2.96 -4.15 -33.12
N VAL A 27 -2.18 -3.11 -33.43
CA VAL A 27 -1.03 -2.69 -32.65
C VAL A 27 -1.31 -1.39 -31.89
N GLY A 28 -0.40 -0.98 -31.00
CA GLY A 28 -0.57 0.25 -30.22
C GLY A 28 -0.75 1.52 -31.07
N ALA A 29 -0.23 1.55 -32.30
CA ALA A 29 -0.43 2.68 -33.21
C ALA A 29 -1.87 2.80 -33.75
N ASP A 30 -2.61 1.68 -33.79
CA ASP A 30 -4.02 1.66 -34.23
C ASP A 30 -4.97 2.14 -33.11
N ILE A 31 -4.50 2.09 -31.86
CA ILE A 31 -5.25 2.53 -30.68
C ILE A 31 -4.87 4.00 -30.40
N ALA A 32 -5.69 4.93 -30.87
CA ALA A 32 -5.49 6.34 -30.56
C ALA A 32 -5.53 6.61 -29.05
N ALA A 33 -4.76 7.60 -28.60
CA ALA A 33 -4.71 7.98 -27.18
C ALA A 33 -6.10 8.37 -26.66
N GLY A 34 -6.50 7.78 -25.52
CA GLY A 34 -7.81 8.00 -24.92
C GLY A 34 -8.97 7.21 -25.55
N SER A 35 -8.74 6.42 -26.60
CA SER A 35 -9.77 5.53 -27.16
C SER A 35 -10.16 4.40 -26.22
N ILE A 36 -9.27 4.01 -25.31
CA ILE A 36 -9.59 3.08 -24.22
C ILE A 36 -10.02 3.90 -23.01
N THR A 37 -11.25 3.68 -22.59
CA THR A 37 -11.88 4.29 -21.44
C THR A 37 -12.16 3.25 -20.36
N ASN A 38 -12.58 3.69 -19.16
CA ASN A 38 -12.97 2.76 -18.10
C ASN A 38 -14.15 1.85 -18.50
N ALA A 39 -15.01 2.26 -19.43
CA ALA A 39 -16.13 1.44 -19.88
C ALA A 39 -15.68 0.25 -20.75
N ASP A 40 -14.54 0.38 -21.43
CA ASP A 40 -13.96 -0.68 -22.27
C ASP A 40 -13.29 -1.77 -21.43
N VAL A 41 -12.89 -1.45 -20.20
CA VAL A 41 -12.34 -2.41 -19.24
C VAL A 41 -13.46 -2.91 -18.34
N LYS A 42 -13.94 -4.12 -18.63
CA LYS A 42 -14.96 -4.79 -17.82
C LYS A 42 -14.52 -4.91 -16.35
N SER A 43 -15.45 -4.80 -15.41
CA SER A 43 -15.16 -4.82 -13.96
C SER A 43 -14.49 -6.11 -13.46
N ASP A 44 -14.67 -7.22 -14.18
CA ASP A 44 -14.08 -8.54 -13.93
C ASP A 44 -12.97 -8.88 -14.95
N ALA A 45 -12.44 -7.89 -15.67
CA ALA A 45 -11.34 -8.09 -16.58
C ALA A 45 -10.10 -8.60 -15.83
N ALA A 46 -9.60 -9.76 -16.22
CA ALA A 46 -8.37 -10.35 -15.68
C ALA A 46 -7.12 -9.70 -16.29
N ILE A 47 -6.82 -8.46 -15.91
CA ILE A 47 -5.61 -7.76 -16.36
C ILE A 47 -4.43 -8.18 -15.49
N ALA A 48 -3.52 -8.95 -16.07
CA ALA A 48 -2.28 -9.33 -15.39
C ALA A 48 -1.46 -8.08 -15.03
N THR A 49 -0.92 -8.04 -13.80
CA THR A 49 -0.11 -6.90 -13.32
C THR A 49 1.12 -6.64 -14.18
N SER A 50 1.68 -7.66 -14.84
CA SER A 50 2.78 -7.52 -15.80
C SER A 50 2.44 -6.66 -17.03
N LYS A 51 1.16 -6.46 -17.33
CA LYS A 51 0.68 -5.60 -18.41
C LYS A 51 0.45 -4.15 -17.97
N ILE A 52 0.52 -3.87 -16.67
CA ILE A 52 0.33 -2.54 -16.10
C ILE A 52 1.71 -1.99 -15.73
N THR A 53 2.34 -1.27 -16.66
CA THR A 53 3.65 -0.67 -16.47
C THR A 53 3.53 0.81 -16.08
N GLY A 54 4.58 1.38 -15.47
CA GLY A 54 4.63 2.81 -15.15
C GLY A 54 3.90 3.24 -13.88
N LEU A 55 3.18 2.34 -13.21
CA LEU A 55 2.68 2.59 -11.86
C LEU A 55 3.83 2.46 -10.85
N ALA A 56 3.75 3.26 -9.79
CA ALA A 56 4.62 3.07 -8.63
C ALA A 56 4.32 1.72 -7.96
N THR A 57 5.34 1.08 -7.39
CA THR A 57 5.21 -0.19 -6.66
C THR A 57 4.12 -0.17 -5.58
N SER A 58 3.86 0.99 -4.98
CA SER A 58 2.80 1.18 -3.99
C SER A 58 1.39 0.95 -4.53
N ALA A 59 1.16 1.07 -5.85
CA ALA A 59 -0.14 0.82 -6.46
C ALA A 59 -0.49 -0.68 -6.56
N THR A 60 0.52 -1.55 -6.47
CA THR A 60 0.37 -3.00 -6.62
C THR A 60 0.88 -3.78 -5.40
N THR A 61 1.29 -3.08 -4.34
CA THR A 61 1.77 -3.67 -3.07
C THR A 61 0.72 -3.51 -1.99
N ASP A 62 0.41 -4.58 -1.27
CA ASP A 62 -0.45 -4.51 -0.08
C ASP A 62 0.25 -3.69 1.02
N THR A 63 -0.26 -2.50 1.30
CA THR A 63 0.33 -1.57 2.28
C THR A 63 0.03 -1.94 3.74
N THR A 64 -0.82 -2.95 3.97
CA THR A 64 -1.15 -3.46 5.31
C THR A 64 -0.26 -4.61 5.75
N ASN A 65 0.42 -5.27 4.80
CA ASN A 65 1.39 -6.31 5.11
C ASN A 65 2.69 -5.69 5.64
N ALA A 66 2.98 -5.89 6.92
CA ALA A 66 4.17 -5.34 7.58
C ALA A 66 5.49 -5.75 6.92
N SER A 67 5.55 -6.92 6.26
CA SER A 67 6.75 -7.36 5.51
C SER A 67 7.08 -6.46 4.32
N ASN A 68 6.11 -5.69 3.81
CA ASN A 68 6.36 -4.73 2.74
C ASN A 68 7.02 -3.43 3.24
N ILE A 69 7.11 -3.25 4.57
CA ILE A 69 7.83 -2.14 5.23
C ILE A 69 9.12 -2.67 5.89
N ALA A 70 9.73 -3.70 5.30
CA ALA A 70 10.91 -4.37 5.88
C ALA A 70 12.23 -3.58 5.76
N SER A 71 12.26 -2.46 5.05
CA SER A 71 13.45 -1.61 4.93
C SER A 71 13.12 -0.12 4.90
N GLY A 72 14.12 0.72 5.20
CA GLY A 72 13.97 2.17 5.34
C GLY A 72 13.53 2.61 6.74
N THR A 73 13.37 3.93 6.92
CA THR A 73 12.83 4.52 8.15
C THR A 73 11.39 4.96 7.91
N LEU A 74 10.46 4.52 8.75
CA LEU A 74 9.10 5.04 8.78
C LEU A 74 9.06 6.28 9.70
N PRO A 75 8.79 7.49 9.18
CA PRO A 75 8.70 8.68 10.03
C PRO A 75 7.65 8.49 11.12
N THR A 76 7.97 8.90 12.34
CA THR A 76 7.08 8.75 13.51
C THR A 76 5.74 9.47 13.34
N ALA A 77 5.67 10.53 12.51
CA ALA A 77 4.43 11.21 12.16
C ALA A 77 3.42 10.33 11.40
N ARG A 78 3.86 9.20 10.82
CA ARG A 78 2.99 8.19 10.20
C ARG A 78 2.53 7.11 11.18
N LEU A 79 3.06 7.11 12.40
CA LEU A 79 2.69 6.19 13.46
C LEU A 79 1.75 6.90 14.44
N ASP A 80 0.69 6.21 14.83
CA ASP A 80 -0.25 6.73 15.83
C ASP A 80 0.36 6.60 17.24
N THR A 81 1.14 7.61 17.60
CA THR A 81 1.97 7.62 18.82
C THR A 81 1.38 8.51 19.91
N GLY A 82 1.66 8.17 21.16
CA GLY A 82 1.21 8.94 22.33
C GLY A 82 1.17 8.11 23.61
N THR A 83 0.76 8.73 24.71
CA THR A 83 0.63 8.09 26.03
C THR A 83 -0.80 7.70 26.40
N ALA A 84 -1.77 7.97 25.51
CA ALA A 84 -3.17 7.56 25.67
C ALA A 84 -3.37 6.07 25.30
N ALA A 85 -4.54 5.52 25.62
CA ALA A 85 -4.90 4.15 25.28
C ALA A 85 -4.84 3.90 23.75
N ASN A 86 -4.46 2.69 23.35
CA ASN A 86 -4.36 2.23 21.96
C ASN A 86 -3.36 3.00 21.07
N LYS A 87 -2.39 3.69 21.68
CA LYS A 87 -1.29 4.37 20.97
C LYS A 87 0.03 3.62 21.13
N ILE A 88 0.93 3.80 20.19
CA ILE A 88 2.33 3.34 20.30
C ILE A 88 3.09 4.35 21.18
N VAL A 89 3.80 3.87 22.19
CA VAL A 89 4.68 4.72 23.00
C VAL A 89 5.96 5.03 22.20
N LEU A 90 6.30 6.31 22.10
CA LEU A 90 7.52 6.80 21.44
C LEU A 90 8.42 7.49 22.46
N LEU A 91 9.74 7.32 22.36
CA LEU A 91 10.71 8.06 23.18
C LEU A 91 10.58 9.57 22.93
N ASP A 92 10.83 10.37 23.96
CA ASP A 92 10.91 11.82 23.82
C ASP A 92 12.18 12.25 23.05
N GLY A 93 12.30 13.57 22.80
CA GLY A 93 13.46 14.15 22.11
C GLY A 93 14.80 13.97 22.84
N ASN A 94 14.79 13.44 24.06
CA ASN A 94 15.96 13.13 24.88
C ASN A 94 16.16 11.61 25.07
N ALA A 95 15.52 10.79 24.24
CA ALA A 95 15.56 9.33 24.30
C ALA A 95 15.03 8.71 25.61
N LYS A 96 14.12 9.40 26.32
CA LYS A 96 13.47 8.87 27.52
C LYS A 96 12.08 8.34 27.20
N LEU A 97 11.64 7.35 27.97
CA LEU A 97 10.24 6.92 27.95
C LEU A 97 9.36 8.06 28.51
N PRO A 98 8.27 8.45 27.82
CA PRO A 98 7.32 9.42 28.35
C PRO A 98 6.67 8.96 29.65
N ALA A 99 6.19 9.91 30.47
CA ALA A 99 5.44 9.59 31.67
C ALA A 99 4.11 8.88 31.30
N ILE A 100 3.98 7.63 31.73
CA ILE A 100 2.76 6.82 31.62
C ILE A 100 2.34 6.37 33.02
N SER A 101 1.04 6.23 33.26
CA SER A 101 0.55 5.70 34.54
C SER A 101 0.96 4.23 34.69
N GLY A 102 1.66 3.91 35.77
CA GLY A 102 2.11 2.54 36.06
C GLY A 102 1.00 1.59 36.51
N ALA A 103 -0.23 2.08 36.75
CA ALA A 103 -1.34 1.28 37.30
C ALA A 103 -1.68 0.03 36.45
N ASN A 104 -1.39 0.07 35.14
CA ASN A 104 -1.66 -1.04 34.22
C ASN A 104 -0.42 -1.90 33.92
N LEU A 105 0.76 -1.56 34.46
CA LEU A 105 1.98 -2.37 34.32
C LEU A 105 1.96 -3.53 35.33
N THR A 106 0.91 -4.36 35.26
CA THR A 106 0.72 -5.52 36.14
C THR A 106 1.78 -6.57 35.84
N GLY A 107 2.38 -7.16 36.88
CA GLY A 107 3.39 -8.22 36.71
C GLY A 107 4.83 -7.73 36.59
N ILE A 108 5.07 -6.42 36.67
CA ILE A 108 6.40 -5.90 36.99
C ILE A 108 6.51 -5.88 38.52
N GLU A 109 7.32 -6.78 39.08
CA GLU A 109 7.75 -6.65 40.48
C GLU A 109 8.40 -5.28 40.62
N SER A 110 7.83 -4.44 41.48
CA SER A 110 8.32 -3.08 41.64
C SER A 110 9.80 -3.15 41.96
N ALA A 111 10.66 -2.65 41.07
CA ALA A 111 11.98 -2.20 41.46
C ALA A 111 11.77 -0.94 42.30
N THR A 112 11.27 -1.10 43.52
CA THR A 112 11.41 -0.06 44.53
C THR A 112 12.91 0.08 44.71
N LYS A 113 13.54 1.03 44.00
CA LYS A 113 14.78 1.61 44.53
C LYS A 113 14.33 2.13 45.88
N SER A 114 14.74 1.44 46.94
CA SER A 114 14.35 1.73 48.31
C SER A 114 14.51 3.24 48.51
N ALA A 115 13.39 3.98 48.50
CA ALA A 115 13.41 5.42 48.74
C ALA A 115 13.63 5.71 50.24
N SER A 116 13.64 4.65 51.05
CA SER A 116 14.19 4.63 52.39
C SER A 116 15.57 4.00 52.31
N ASP A 117 16.57 4.72 52.79
CA ASP A 117 17.92 4.21 53.09
C ASP A 117 17.82 2.76 53.61
N PRO A 118 18.47 1.75 53.00
CA PRO A 118 18.46 0.43 53.61
C PRO A 118 19.10 0.59 54.99
N VAL A 119 18.37 0.26 56.06
CA VAL A 119 18.99 0.06 57.36
C VAL A 119 20.03 -1.02 57.15
N ILE A 120 21.31 -0.63 57.11
CA ILE A 120 22.43 -1.56 57.11
C ILE A 120 22.42 -2.19 58.50
N ALA A 121 21.56 -3.20 58.70
CA ALA A 121 21.86 -4.24 59.67
C ALA A 121 23.11 -4.92 59.10
N THR A 122 24.25 -4.62 59.73
CA THR A 122 25.56 -5.14 59.37
C THR A 122 25.44 -6.62 59.02
N ASN A 123 25.72 -6.94 57.75
CA ASN A 123 26.03 -8.30 57.34
C ASN A 123 27.16 -8.81 58.26
N PRO A 124 26.99 -9.95 58.97
CA PRO A 124 28.11 -10.57 59.66
C PRO A 124 29.22 -10.94 58.68
#